data_AF-A0A8C7X0M0-F1
#
_entry.id   AF-A0A8C7X0M0-F1
#
_cell.length_a   1.000
_cell.length_b   1.000
_cell.length_c   1.000
_cell.angle_alpha   90.00
_cell.angle_beta   90.00
_cell.angle_gamma   90.00
#
_symmetry.space_group_name_H-M   'P 1'
#
loop_
_entity.id
_entity.type
_entity.pdbx_description
1 polymer ?
#
loop_
_entity_poly.entity_id
_entity_poly.type
_entity_poly.pdbx_seq_one_letter_code
_entity_poly.pdbx_strand_id
1 'polypeptide(L)'
;MSCPKCRDIVSVLVISTDNCHLHFEVGPDGCSGQPRFWDRFPLLWSGCRLTHGVQHGMVGFEVRVERKLLISQAEDGEVREPYGLRVGWSAADSSLLLGENELSFAYDGRGKKVQSGKEETFGEPLTDGDIIGCYASFSADHVELSFHKNGRLMGVAFSFSVSRLRGRALFPHVLCRSCSVRLFSDPAAPEWYPGPPGFTSLTALPTRQRIRSSSAPPSKTQCEVVMMVGLPGSGKSFWAQTHMKEHPDKHYKLLGTQELLTCMIVSTTLSTLVLQQACQCLTELIKIAAQTPGNYILDQCNILFSALHYKLQLFAGFRRRVVVVFPPEDEREREHKHQPWWMMLLRPVSGKEARSPI
;
A
#
# COMPACT_ATOMS: atom_id res chain seq x y z
N MET A 1 -0.94 17.41 38.16
CA MET A 1 -1.41 16.02 37.93
C MET A 1 -1.78 15.90 36.47
N SER A 2 -0.89 15.36 35.65
CA SER A 2 -1.05 15.19 34.21
C SER A 2 -1.95 13.99 33.91
N CYS A 3 -2.89 14.16 32.98
CA CYS A 3 -3.84 13.14 32.55
C CYS A 3 -3.10 11.92 31.95
N PRO A 4 -3.39 10.66 32.37
CA PRO A 4 -2.68 9.47 31.89
C PRO A 4 -2.95 9.09 30.41
N LYS A 5 -3.77 9.86 29.71
CA LYS A 5 -4.26 9.55 28.35
C LYS A 5 -3.51 10.25 27.21
N CYS A 6 -2.48 11.05 27.52
CA CYS A 6 -1.51 11.52 26.53
C CYS A 6 -0.21 10.73 26.70
N ARG A 7 -0.24 9.41 26.49
CA ARG A 7 0.99 8.73 26.05
C ARG A 7 1.33 9.32 24.70
N ASP A 8 2.55 9.81 24.52
CA ASP A 8 3.02 10.37 23.26
C ASP A 8 2.67 9.40 22.11
N ILE A 9 1.66 9.73 21.31
CA ILE A 9 1.24 8.96 20.12
C ILE A 9 2.43 8.75 19.17
N VAL A 10 3.42 9.63 19.29
CA VAL A 10 4.71 9.64 18.58
C VAL A 10 5.57 8.41 18.88
N SER A 11 5.46 7.77 20.05
CA SER A 11 6.32 6.64 20.45
C SER A 11 5.70 5.25 20.30
N VAL A 12 4.42 5.16 19.92
CA VAL A 12 3.70 3.88 19.88
C VAL A 12 3.97 3.16 18.55
N LEU A 13 4.34 1.88 18.64
CA LEU A 13 4.53 1.02 17.49
C LEU A 13 3.19 0.50 17.00
N VAL A 14 2.66 1.12 15.94
CA VAL A 14 1.39 0.74 15.29
C VAL A 14 1.55 0.62 13.79
N ILE A 15 0.53 0.05 13.13
CA ILE A 15 0.37 0.09 11.67
C ILE A 15 0.25 1.56 11.24
N SER A 16 1.05 1.95 10.25
CA SER A 16 1.02 3.29 9.69
C SER A 16 -0.18 3.44 8.74
N THR A 17 -1.07 4.39 9.03
CA THR A 17 -2.15 4.80 8.12
C THR A 17 -1.63 5.53 6.88
N ASP A 18 -0.43 6.09 6.98
CA ASP A 18 0.20 6.83 5.88
C ASP A 18 0.94 5.87 4.95
N ASN A 19 1.58 4.85 5.52
CA ASN A 19 2.36 3.83 4.82
C ASN A 19 1.59 2.51 4.69
N CYS A 20 0.33 2.62 4.28
CA CYS A 20 -0.52 1.50 3.91
C CYS A 20 -1.27 1.79 2.62
N HIS A 21 -1.69 0.70 1.97
CA HIS A 21 -2.66 0.76 0.89
C HIS A 21 -3.94 1.40 1.43
N LEU A 22 -4.60 2.26 0.65
CA LEU A 22 -5.87 2.89 1.08
C LEU A 22 -6.99 1.85 1.27
N HIS A 23 -6.87 0.71 0.60
CA HIS A 23 -7.72 -0.46 0.74
C HIS A 23 -7.23 -1.43 1.83
N PHE A 24 -6.26 -1.05 2.67
CA PHE A 24 -5.96 -1.71 3.93
C PHE A 24 -6.69 -0.98 5.07
N GLU A 25 -7.48 -1.71 5.84
CA GLU A 25 -8.18 -1.20 7.01
C GLU A 25 -7.37 -1.50 8.28
N VAL A 26 -7.09 -0.45 9.04
CA VAL A 26 -6.39 -0.52 10.33
C VAL A 26 -7.43 -0.51 11.45
N GLY A 27 -7.28 -1.43 12.41
CA GLY A 27 -8.15 -1.51 13.57
C GLY A 27 -8.03 -0.29 14.51
N PRO A 28 -9.01 -0.06 15.39
CA PRO A 28 -9.03 1.12 16.27
C PRO A 28 -7.83 1.20 17.23
N ASP A 29 -7.24 0.05 17.58
CA ASP A 29 -6.03 -0.03 18.41
C ASP A 29 -4.74 0.23 17.63
N GLY A 30 -4.80 0.36 16.30
CA GLY A 30 -3.64 0.50 15.43
C GLY A 30 -2.81 -0.78 15.27
N CYS A 31 -3.26 -1.90 15.83
CA CYS A 31 -2.47 -3.12 15.98
C CYS A 31 -3.07 -4.30 15.22
N SER A 32 -4.35 -4.24 14.86
CA SER A 32 -4.94 -5.17 13.90
C SER A 32 -5.15 -4.54 12.53
N GLY A 33 -5.26 -5.38 11.50
CA GLY A 33 -5.61 -4.90 10.17
C GLY A 33 -6.02 -6.00 9.20
N GLN A 34 -6.70 -5.59 8.13
CA GLN A 34 -7.26 -6.47 7.11
C GLN A 34 -7.50 -5.73 5.79
N PRO A 35 -7.67 -6.42 4.65
CA PRO A 35 -8.15 -5.80 3.41
C PRO A 35 -9.55 -5.23 3.62
N ARG A 36 -9.78 -3.96 3.27
CA ARG A 36 -11.07 -3.28 3.48
C ARG A 36 -12.22 -3.89 2.66
N PHE A 37 -11.89 -4.35 1.46
CA PHE A 37 -12.88 -4.82 0.49
C PHE A 37 -12.77 -6.32 0.24
N TRP A 38 -12.34 -7.08 1.24
CA TRP A 38 -12.12 -8.53 1.11
C TRP A 38 -13.36 -9.29 0.62
N ASP A 39 -14.56 -8.78 0.92
CA ASP A 39 -15.86 -9.35 0.57
C ASP A 39 -16.25 -9.09 -0.90
N ARG A 40 -15.92 -7.91 -1.42
CA ARG A 40 -16.25 -7.48 -2.79
C ARG A 40 -15.13 -7.73 -3.80
N PHE A 41 -13.88 -7.65 -3.35
CA PHE A 41 -12.67 -7.78 -4.16
C PHE A 41 -11.69 -8.77 -3.50
N PRO A 42 -12.06 -10.07 -3.44
CA PRO A 42 -11.30 -11.08 -2.69
C PRO A 42 -9.90 -11.38 -3.23
N LEU A 43 -9.62 -11.00 -4.49
CA LEU A 43 -8.29 -11.15 -5.09
C LEU A 43 -7.31 -10.02 -4.67
N LEU A 44 -7.82 -8.93 -4.10
CA LEU A 44 -7.05 -7.73 -3.84
C LEU A 44 -6.16 -7.88 -2.61
N TRP A 45 -4.84 -7.90 -2.82
CA TRP A 45 -3.88 -7.83 -1.74
C TRP A 45 -3.76 -6.41 -1.19
N SER A 46 -3.71 -6.31 0.14
CA SER A 46 -3.63 -5.06 0.89
C SER A 46 -2.43 -5.12 1.82
N GLY A 47 -1.64 -4.05 1.84
CA GLY A 47 -0.31 -4.04 2.44
C GLY A 47 -0.13 -2.83 3.32
N CYS A 48 0.62 -2.99 4.40
CA CYS A 48 0.91 -1.94 5.36
C CYS A 48 2.29 -2.13 5.99
N ARG A 49 2.91 -1.02 6.36
CA ARG A 49 4.10 -1.00 7.21
C ARG A 49 3.78 -0.44 8.58
N LEU A 50 4.62 -0.78 9.54
CA LEU A 50 4.59 -0.13 10.85
C LEU A 50 5.17 1.27 10.75
N THR A 51 4.80 2.11 11.72
CA THR A 51 5.26 3.50 11.86
C THR A 51 6.77 3.64 12.06
N HIS A 52 7.44 2.59 12.52
CA HIS A 52 8.87 2.61 12.83
C HIS A 52 9.59 1.41 12.24
N GLY A 53 10.82 1.67 11.79
CA GLY A 53 11.78 0.68 11.31
C GLY A 53 13.10 0.77 12.07
N VAL A 54 14.06 -0.03 11.65
CA VAL A 54 15.38 -0.17 12.29
C VAL A 54 16.50 -0.25 11.26
N GLN A 55 17.70 0.13 11.67
CA GLN A 55 18.92 0.05 10.84
C GLN A 55 20.03 -0.81 11.47
N HIS A 56 19.93 -1.10 12.78
CA HIS A 56 20.99 -1.73 13.56
C HIS A 56 20.41 -2.59 14.69
N GLY A 57 21.25 -3.44 15.28
CA GLY A 57 20.92 -4.28 16.44
C GLY A 57 20.38 -5.66 16.07
N MET A 58 19.84 -6.36 17.06
CA MET A 58 19.11 -7.62 16.87
C MET A 58 17.66 -7.38 17.32
N VAL A 59 16.75 -7.30 16.37
CA VAL A 59 15.40 -6.77 16.59
C VAL A 59 14.35 -7.69 16.02
N GLY A 60 13.22 -7.86 16.70
CA GLY A 60 12.10 -8.66 16.22
C GLY A 60 10.75 -7.98 16.37
N PHE A 61 9.78 -8.44 15.59
CA PHE A 61 8.36 -8.18 15.83
C PHE A 61 7.55 -9.46 15.56
N GLU A 62 6.35 -9.55 16.14
CA GLU A 62 5.48 -10.70 15.96
C GLU A 62 4.15 -10.31 15.31
N VAL A 63 3.66 -11.20 14.45
CA VAL A 63 2.36 -11.09 13.80
C VAL A 63 1.56 -12.36 14.08
N ARG A 64 0.32 -12.22 14.54
CA ARG A 64 -0.64 -13.31 14.66
C ARG A 64 -1.63 -13.29 13.52
N VAL A 65 -1.91 -14.46 12.95
CA VAL A 65 -3.01 -14.66 11.98
C VAL A 65 -4.31 -14.76 12.79
N GLU A 66 -5.22 -13.78 12.67
CA GLU A 66 -6.46 -13.77 13.47
C GLU A 66 -7.60 -14.55 12.82
N ARG A 67 -7.89 -14.30 11.54
CA ARG A 67 -9.02 -14.96 10.83
C ARG A 67 -8.77 -15.05 9.34
N LYS A 68 -9.07 -16.21 8.75
CA LYS A 68 -9.43 -16.34 7.33
C LYS A 68 -10.82 -15.77 7.10
N LEU A 69 -10.93 -14.83 6.18
CA LEU A 69 -12.19 -14.23 5.77
C LEU A 69 -12.77 -15.11 4.66
N LEU A 70 -13.68 -16.01 5.03
CA LEU A 70 -14.31 -16.93 4.09
C LEU A 70 -15.30 -16.18 3.20
N ILE A 71 -15.15 -16.35 1.89
CA ILE A 71 -16.09 -15.84 0.90
C ILE A 71 -17.18 -16.91 0.73
N SER A 72 -18.41 -16.57 1.10
CA SER A 72 -19.57 -17.30 0.57
C SER A 72 -19.70 -16.94 -0.90
N GLN A 73 -19.64 -17.94 -1.79
CA GLN A 73 -19.75 -17.86 -3.26
C GLN A 73 -18.40 -17.87 -4.01
N ALA A 74 -17.93 -19.09 -4.31
CA ALA A 74 -17.25 -19.36 -5.57
C ALA A 74 -18.14 -20.32 -6.35
N GLU A 75 -18.99 -19.78 -7.23
CA GLU A 75 -19.76 -20.60 -8.19
C GLU A 75 -18.91 -21.04 -9.40
N ASP A 76 -17.64 -20.63 -9.48
CA ASP A 76 -16.67 -21.19 -10.43
C ASP A 76 -15.42 -21.66 -9.69
N GLY A 77 -15.10 -22.94 -9.84
CA GLY A 77 -14.07 -23.70 -9.11
C GLY A 77 -12.61 -23.32 -9.39
N GLU A 78 -12.29 -22.04 -9.58
CA GLU A 78 -10.94 -21.57 -9.94
C GLU A 78 -10.20 -20.74 -8.88
N VAL A 79 -10.75 -20.51 -7.69
CA VAL A 79 -9.97 -19.88 -6.59
C VAL A 79 -9.12 -20.94 -5.89
N ARG A 80 -7.93 -21.22 -6.43
CA ARG A 80 -6.99 -22.23 -5.89
C ARG A 80 -6.43 -21.88 -4.51
N GLU A 81 -6.43 -20.60 -4.11
CA GLU A 81 -5.94 -20.15 -2.79
C GLU A 81 -6.85 -19.01 -2.25
N PRO A 82 -7.78 -19.29 -1.32
CA PRO A 82 -8.81 -18.32 -0.92
C PRO A 82 -8.30 -17.17 -0.04
N TYR A 83 -7.08 -17.28 0.47
CA TYR A 83 -6.42 -16.26 1.28
C TYR A 83 -4.93 -16.19 0.95
N GLY A 84 -4.24 -15.20 1.50
CA GLY A 84 -2.81 -15.04 1.34
C GLY A 84 -2.25 -14.11 2.40
N LEU A 85 -1.05 -14.44 2.89
CA LEU A 85 -0.33 -13.62 3.86
C LEU A 85 1.15 -13.62 3.52
N ARG A 86 1.75 -12.44 3.54
CA ARG A 86 3.19 -12.23 3.53
C ARG A 86 3.54 -11.33 4.70
N VAL A 87 4.57 -11.71 5.46
CA VAL A 87 5.10 -10.94 6.59
C VAL A 87 6.61 -10.84 6.48
N GLY A 88 7.18 -9.73 6.93
CA GLY A 88 8.63 -9.56 6.92
C GLY A 88 9.04 -8.10 6.96
N TRP A 89 10.04 -7.76 6.15
CA TRP A 89 10.72 -6.47 6.24
C TRP A 89 10.80 -5.80 4.86
N SER A 90 10.67 -4.48 4.81
CA SER A 90 11.02 -3.73 3.60
C SER A 90 11.54 -2.33 3.88
N ALA A 91 12.27 -1.76 2.94
CA ALA A 91 12.59 -0.33 2.95
C ALA A 91 11.33 0.52 2.74
N ALA A 92 11.36 1.79 3.18
CA ALA A 92 10.21 2.70 3.11
C ALA A 92 9.84 3.11 1.66
N ASP A 93 10.84 3.13 0.77
CA ASP A 93 10.71 3.47 -0.66
C ASP A 93 10.30 2.28 -1.53
N SER A 94 10.18 1.06 -0.99
CA SER A 94 9.68 -0.08 -1.75
C SER A 94 8.17 0.00 -2.00
N SER A 95 7.65 -0.82 -2.89
CA SER A 95 6.21 -1.08 -3.01
C SER A 95 5.65 -1.63 -1.71
N LEU A 96 4.36 -1.39 -1.50
CA LEU A 96 3.55 -2.02 -0.46
C LEU A 96 3.14 -3.46 -0.84
N LEU A 97 3.52 -3.94 -2.03
CA LEU A 97 3.48 -5.36 -2.38
C LEU A 97 4.77 -6.02 -1.87
N LEU A 98 4.70 -6.49 -0.62
CA LEU A 98 5.80 -7.15 0.07
C LEU A 98 6.36 -8.33 -0.72
N GLY A 99 7.67 -8.29 -1.00
CA GLY A 99 8.43 -9.29 -1.75
C GLY A 99 8.68 -8.92 -3.20
N GLU A 100 8.02 -7.88 -3.75
CA GLU A 100 8.11 -7.53 -5.18
C GLU A 100 9.35 -6.68 -5.53
N ASN A 101 9.93 -5.98 -4.57
CA ASN A 101 11.13 -5.16 -4.78
C ASN A 101 12.39 -5.76 -4.15
N GLU A 102 13.54 -5.21 -4.56
CA GLU A 102 14.86 -5.64 -4.11
C GLU A 102 15.03 -5.60 -2.58
N LEU A 103 14.65 -4.49 -1.94
CA LEU A 103 14.67 -4.33 -0.49
C LEU A 103 13.31 -4.63 0.15
N SER A 104 12.68 -5.71 -0.29
CA SER A 104 11.44 -6.22 0.26
C SER A 104 11.55 -7.73 0.42
N PHE A 105 11.47 -8.18 1.67
CA PHE A 105 11.80 -9.53 2.09
C PHE A 105 10.59 -10.13 2.78
N ALA A 106 9.98 -11.11 2.14
CA ALA A 106 8.74 -11.70 2.60
C ALA A 106 8.92 -13.16 2.99
N TYR A 107 8.29 -13.56 4.09
CA TYR A 107 7.88 -14.93 4.30
C TYR A 107 6.38 -15.04 3.97
N ASP A 108 6.08 -15.91 3.02
CA ASP A 108 4.76 -16.15 2.47
C ASP A 108 4.12 -17.35 3.18
N GLY A 109 2.85 -17.23 3.52
CA GLY A 109 2.08 -18.21 4.27
C GLY A 109 1.93 -19.58 3.61
N ARG A 110 2.43 -19.75 2.39
CA ARG A 110 2.54 -21.04 1.70
C ARG A 110 3.83 -21.81 2.02
N GLY A 111 4.66 -21.31 2.94
CA GLY A 111 5.97 -21.92 3.22
C GLY A 111 6.99 -21.55 2.14
N LYS A 112 7.03 -20.26 1.78
CA LYS A 112 7.97 -19.73 0.80
C LYS A 112 8.58 -18.44 1.31
N LYS A 113 9.79 -18.13 0.85
CA LYS A 113 10.38 -16.79 0.96
C LYS A 113 10.27 -16.09 -0.39
N VAL A 114 9.97 -14.79 -0.39
CA VAL A 114 9.77 -14.00 -1.61
C VAL A 114 10.64 -12.74 -1.57
N GLN A 115 11.40 -12.52 -2.64
CA GLN A 115 12.21 -11.31 -2.85
C GLN A 115 12.35 -11.00 -4.33
N SER A 116 12.22 -9.73 -4.72
CA SER A 116 12.27 -9.28 -6.12
C SER A 116 11.33 -10.07 -7.04
N GLY A 117 10.14 -10.43 -6.55
CA GLY A 117 9.15 -11.25 -7.27
C GLY A 117 9.53 -12.73 -7.45
N LYS A 118 10.67 -13.17 -6.89
CA LYS A 118 11.10 -14.58 -6.93
C LYS A 118 10.64 -15.30 -5.68
N GLU A 119 10.05 -16.48 -5.85
CA GLU A 119 9.62 -17.35 -4.76
C GLU A 119 10.55 -18.56 -4.61
N GLU A 120 10.93 -18.89 -3.38
CA GLU A 120 11.73 -20.08 -3.04
C GLU A 120 11.09 -20.80 -1.85
N THR A 121 11.12 -22.13 -1.83
CA THR A 121 10.61 -22.93 -0.69
C THR A 121 11.38 -22.59 0.59
N PHE A 122 10.66 -22.28 1.66
CA PHE A 122 11.26 -21.92 2.95
C PHE A 122 10.25 -22.06 4.10
N GLY A 123 10.66 -22.68 5.20
CA GLY A 123 9.82 -22.83 6.39
C GLY A 123 8.60 -23.71 6.10
N GLU A 124 7.46 -23.37 6.69
CA GLU A 124 6.24 -24.18 6.66
C GLU A 124 5.01 -23.34 6.26
N PRO A 125 3.88 -23.95 5.86
CA PRO A 125 2.64 -23.21 5.65
C PRO A 125 2.08 -22.62 6.95
N LEU A 126 1.38 -21.48 6.84
CA LEU A 126 0.70 -20.80 7.94
C LEU A 126 -0.80 -21.12 7.99
N THR A 127 -1.32 -21.17 9.21
CA THR A 127 -2.72 -21.47 9.54
C THR A 127 -3.28 -20.45 10.55
N ASP A 128 -4.59 -20.49 10.76
CA ASP A 128 -5.26 -19.56 11.66
C ASP A 128 -4.75 -19.73 13.09
N GLY A 129 -4.47 -18.61 13.75
CA GLY A 129 -3.92 -18.57 15.09
C GLY A 129 -2.40 -18.67 15.16
N ASP A 130 -1.72 -19.02 14.07
CA ASP A 130 -0.25 -19.05 14.05
C ASP A 130 0.33 -17.66 14.34
N ILE A 131 1.45 -17.66 15.08
CA ILE A 131 2.23 -16.47 15.41
C ILE A 131 3.57 -16.57 14.70
N ILE A 132 3.91 -15.51 13.99
CA ILE A 132 5.10 -15.42 13.17
C ILE A 132 6.01 -14.37 13.77
N GLY A 133 7.15 -14.81 14.29
CA GLY A 133 8.24 -13.94 14.72
C GLY A 133 9.13 -13.60 13.53
N CYS A 134 9.31 -12.33 13.26
CA CYS A 134 10.15 -11.80 12.17
C CYS A 134 11.35 -11.09 12.79
N TYR A 135 12.55 -11.63 12.61
CA TYR A 135 13.76 -11.17 13.30
C TYR A 135 14.81 -10.68 12.31
N ALA A 136 15.42 -9.54 12.61
CA ALA A 136 16.49 -8.92 11.84
C ALA A 136 17.74 -8.77 12.71
N SER A 137 18.84 -9.40 12.29
CA SER A 137 20.15 -9.33 12.93
C SER A 137 21.09 -8.49 12.06
N PHE A 138 21.52 -7.34 12.56
CA PHE A 138 22.47 -6.46 11.90
C PHE A 138 23.85 -6.65 12.51
N SER A 139 24.79 -7.18 11.72
CA SER A 139 26.22 -7.22 12.04
C SER A 139 26.97 -6.07 11.35
N ALA A 140 28.30 -6.03 11.44
CA ALA A 140 29.11 -5.02 10.77
C ALA A 140 28.95 -5.07 9.24
N ASP A 141 28.94 -6.29 8.68
CA ASP A 141 29.01 -6.48 7.22
C ASP A 141 27.73 -7.07 6.62
N HIS A 142 26.95 -7.80 7.42
CA HIS A 142 25.80 -8.57 6.97
C HIS A 142 24.53 -8.31 7.78
N VAL A 143 23.38 -8.45 7.10
CA VAL A 143 22.05 -8.50 7.70
C VAL A 143 21.47 -9.88 7.46
N GLU A 144 20.99 -10.51 8.52
CA GLU A 144 20.27 -11.78 8.46
C GLU A 144 18.82 -11.59 8.89
N LEU A 145 17.90 -12.10 8.07
CA LEU A 145 16.47 -12.08 8.36
C LEU A 145 16.01 -13.53 8.58
N SER A 146 15.56 -13.82 9.80
CA SER A 146 15.06 -15.12 10.21
C SER A 146 13.59 -15.06 10.61
N PHE A 147 12.94 -16.21 10.51
CA PHE A 147 11.51 -16.35 10.81
C PHE A 147 11.28 -17.48 11.80
N HIS A 148 10.34 -17.26 12.72
CA HIS A 148 9.88 -18.22 13.69
C HIS A 148 8.39 -18.47 13.50
N LYS A 149 7.95 -19.70 13.70
CA LYS A 149 6.54 -20.08 13.76
C LYS A 149 6.25 -20.62 15.15
N ASN A 150 5.36 -19.98 15.88
CA ASN A 150 4.95 -20.39 17.23
C ASN A 150 6.15 -20.59 18.16
N GLY A 151 7.09 -19.64 18.14
CA GLY A 151 8.36 -19.70 18.89
C GLY A 151 9.47 -20.55 18.25
N ARG A 152 9.16 -21.51 17.37
CA ARG A 152 10.16 -22.39 16.73
C ARG A 152 10.86 -21.69 15.57
N LEU A 153 12.19 -21.69 15.59
CA LEU A 153 13.02 -21.19 14.48
C LEU A 153 12.77 -22.02 13.20
N MET A 154 12.42 -21.36 12.10
CA MET A 154 12.32 -21.97 10.77
C MET A 154 13.62 -21.82 9.95
N GLY A 155 14.50 -20.90 10.36
CA GLY A 155 15.80 -20.66 9.74
C GLY A 155 16.02 -19.20 9.32
N VAL A 156 17.19 -18.93 8.78
CA VAL A 156 17.53 -17.65 8.15
C VAL A 156 17.06 -17.70 6.69
N ALA A 157 16.08 -16.86 6.34
CA ALA A 157 15.53 -16.83 4.97
C ALA A 157 16.39 -16.00 4.03
N PHE A 158 16.93 -14.88 4.54
CA PHE A 158 17.69 -13.92 3.75
C PHE A 158 18.97 -13.55 4.49
N SER A 159 20.08 -13.52 3.75
CA SER A 159 21.36 -12.98 4.21
C SER A 159 21.95 -12.13 3.10
N PHE A 160 22.33 -10.90 3.41
CA PHE A 160 22.87 -9.94 2.44
C PHE A 160 23.78 -8.91 3.11
N SER A 161 24.65 -8.26 2.33
CA SER A 161 25.53 -7.22 2.87
C SER A 161 24.75 -5.98 3.32
N VAL A 162 25.13 -5.39 4.45
CA VAL A 162 24.59 -4.11 4.97
C VAL A 162 24.67 -3.01 3.92
N SER A 163 25.70 -3.01 3.07
CA SER A 163 25.90 -2.04 1.98
C SER A 163 24.70 -1.96 1.02
N ARG A 164 23.95 -3.06 0.84
CA ARG A 164 22.74 -3.12 -0.01
C ARG A 164 21.63 -2.18 0.50
N LEU A 165 21.57 -1.96 1.81
CA LEU A 165 20.59 -1.04 2.39
C LEU A 165 20.88 0.41 2.03
N ARG A 166 22.14 0.78 1.72
CA ARG A 166 22.55 2.17 1.43
C ARG A 166 22.08 3.15 2.53
N GLY A 167 22.18 2.72 3.79
CA GLY A 167 21.71 3.49 4.94
C GLY A 167 20.19 3.59 5.06
N ARG A 168 19.37 2.79 4.34
CA ARG A 168 17.91 2.75 4.53
C ARG A 168 17.52 1.83 5.68
N ALA A 169 16.49 2.24 6.42
CA ALA A 169 15.90 1.42 7.48
C ALA A 169 14.99 0.33 6.91
N LEU A 170 14.89 -0.79 7.63
CA LEU A 170 13.90 -1.84 7.39
C LEU A 170 12.71 -1.65 8.32
N PHE A 171 11.53 -1.64 7.71
CA PHE A 171 10.25 -1.52 8.41
C PHE A 171 9.54 -2.88 8.42
N PRO A 172 8.94 -3.28 9.55
CA PRO A 172 7.99 -4.37 9.57
C PRO A 172 6.89 -4.13 8.54
N HIS A 173 6.60 -5.16 7.76
CA HIS A 173 5.69 -5.09 6.64
C HIS A 173 4.79 -6.32 6.63
N VAL A 174 3.49 -6.10 6.46
CA VAL A 174 2.49 -7.14 6.23
C VAL A 174 1.76 -6.87 4.92
N LEU A 175 1.54 -7.92 4.14
CA LEU A 175 0.69 -7.92 2.96
C LEU A 175 -0.28 -9.10 3.09
N CYS A 176 -1.58 -8.84 2.99
CA CYS A 176 -2.60 -9.84 3.22
C CYS A 176 -3.73 -9.77 2.19
N ARG A 177 -4.38 -10.91 1.96
CA ARG A 177 -5.55 -11.09 1.10
C ARG A 177 -6.50 -12.03 1.80
N SER A 178 -7.75 -11.61 1.98
CA SER A 178 -8.81 -12.38 2.64
C SER A 178 -8.41 -12.97 4.00
N CYS A 179 -7.57 -12.26 4.76
CA CYS A 179 -7.27 -12.58 6.14
C CYS A 179 -7.03 -11.31 6.97
N SER A 180 -7.17 -11.45 8.28
CA SER A 180 -6.87 -10.41 9.26
C SER A 180 -5.63 -10.79 10.08
N VAL A 181 -4.88 -9.78 10.48
CA VAL A 181 -3.65 -9.94 11.26
C VAL A 181 -3.69 -9.06 12.51
N ARG A 182 -2.96 -9.47 13.54
CA ARG A 182 -2.65 -8.65 14.71
C ARG A 182 -1.15 -8.59 14.93
N LEU A 183 -0.64 -7.40 15.19
CA LEU A 183 0.73 -7.17 15.61
C LEU A 183 0.83 -7.16 17.12
N PHE A 184 1.91 -7.72 17.63
CA PHE A 184 2.28 -7.52 19.02
C PHE A 184 2.80 -6.10 19.22
N SER A 185 2.10 -5.30 20.02
CA SER A 185 2.37 -3.87 20.20
C SER A 185 2.42 -3.43 21.67
N ASP A 186 1.89 -4.23 22.59
CA ASP A 186 1.81 -3.89 24.01
C ASP A 186 3.02 -4.41 24.78
N PRO A 187 3.95 -3.54 25.22
CA PRO A 187 5.12 -3.97 25.99
C PRO A 187 4.76 -4.41 27.42
N ALA A 188 3.55 -4.14 27.90
CA ALA A 188 3.10 -4.56 29.24
C ALA A 188 2.37 -5.92 29.21
N ALA A 189 1.93 -6.38 28.05
CA ALA A 189 1.33 -7.70 27.90
C ALA A 189 2.42 -8.79 27.91
N PRO A 190 2.10 -10.01 28.39
CA PRO A 190 2.98 -11.15 28.19
C PRO A 190 3.28 -11.33 26.70
N GLU A 191 4.56 -11.49 26.36
CA GLU A 191 4.97 -11.88 25.01
C GLU A 191 4.25 -13.17 24.61
N TRP A 192 3.90 -13.32 23.33
CA TRP A 192 3.26 -14.55 22.89
C TRP A 192 4.23 -15.74 22.94
N TYR A 193 5.48 -15.49 22.58
CA TYR A 193 6.60 -16.41 22.74
C TYR A 193 7.84 -15.65 23.21
N PRO A 194 8.75 -16.30 23.96
CA PRO A 194 10.02 -15.69 24.31
C PRO A 194 10.83 -15.41 23.05
N GLY A 195 11.37 -14.19 22.94
CA GLY A 195 12.28 -13.82 21.85
C GLY A 195 13.56 -14.68 21.81
N PRO A 196 14.19 -14.86 20.64
CA PRO A 196 15.48 -15.55 20.53
C PRO A 196 16.55 -14.84 21.36
N PRO A 197 17.55 -15.57 21.90
CA PRO A 197 18.61 -14.97 22.70
C PRO A 197 19.29 -13.80 22.00
N GLY A 198 19.41 -12.65 22.69
CA GLY A 198 20.03 -11.43 22.17
C GLY A 198 19.11 -10.52 21.35
N PHE A 199 17.94 -10.98 20.93
CA PHE A 199 16.97 -10.15 20.22
C PHE A 199 16.13 -9.32 21.17
N THR A 200 15.84 -8.10 20.78
CA THR A 200 14.93 -7.20 21.49
C THR A 200 13.67 -6.98 20.67
N SER A 201 12.49 -7.06 21.31
CA SER A 201 11.24 -6.71 20.65
C SER A 201 11.25 -5.24 20.20
N LEU A 202 10.76 -4.97 18.99
CA LEU A 202 10.65 -3.63 18.42
C LEU A 202 9.80 -2.71 19.30
N THR A 203 8.82 -3.25 20.02
CA THR A 203 7.99 -2.51 21.00
C THR A 203 8.75 -2.12 22.26
N ALA A 204 9.80 -2.85 22.61
CA ALA A 204 10.66 -2.61 23.78
C ALA A 204 11.91 -1.77 23.44
N LEU A 205 12.25 -1.62 22.16
CA LEU A 205 13.44 -0.86 21.74
C LEU A 205 13.38 0.62 22.18
N PRO A 206 14.48 1.26 22.61
CA PRO A 206 14.49 2.69 22.89
C PRO A 206 14.14 3.54 21.65
N THR A 207 13.40 4.64 21.82
CA THR A 207 12.97 5.54 20.72
C THR A 207 14.13 6.00 19.83
N ARG A 208 15.31 6.24 20.40
CA ARG A 208 16.53 6.65 19.66
C ARG A 208 17.05 5.61 18.65
N GLN A 209 16.65 4.35 18.79
CA GLN A 209 17.03 3.26 17.88
C GLN A 209 15.93 2.96 16.85
N ARG A 210 14.78 3.64 16.96
CA ARG A 210 13.65 3.50 16.04
C ARG A 210 13.68 4.64 15.03
N ILE A 211 13.44 4.31 13.77
CA ILE A 211 13.39 5.27 12.68
C ILE A 211 11.95 5.40 12.24
N ARG A 212 11.39 6.59 12.40
CA ARG A 212 10.00 6.86 12.05
C ARG A 212 9.84 6.95 10.52
N SER A 213 8.76 6.39 10.00
CA SER A 213 8.38 6.59 8.59
C SER A 213 7.96 8.04 8.36
N SER A 214 8.06 8.52 7.12
CA SER A 214 7.42 9.79 6.76
C SER A 214 5.92 9.72 7.02
N SER A 215 5.34 10.85 7.40
CA SER A 215 3.91 11.01 7.62
C SER A 215 3.27 11.77 6.46
N ALA A 216 1.99 11.53 6.22
CA ALA A 216 1.20 12.30 5.27
C ALA A 216 1.03 13.75 5.75
N PRO A 217 0.62 14.69 4.87
CA PRO A 217 0.25 16.03 5.29
C PRO A 217 -0.84 15.98 6.37
N PRO A 218 -0.73 16.77 7.45
CA PRO A 218 -1.63 16.68 8.62
C PRO A 218 -3.07 17.14 8.35
N SER A 219 -3.32 17.82 7.22
CA SER A 219 -4.65 18.36 6.90
C SER A 219 -4.93 18.37 5.40
N LYS A 220 -6.21 18.24 5.03
CA LYS A 220 -6.68 18.24 3.63
C LYS A 220 -6.29 19.50 2.86
N THR A 221 -6.20 20.66 3.53
CA THR A 221 -5.82 21.95 2.91
C THR A 221 -4.38 21.98 2.43
N GLN A 222 -3.53 21.10 2.97
CA GLN A 222 -2.14 20.91 2.55
C GLN A 222 -1.98 19.73 1.57
N CYS A 223 -3.08 19.02 1.28
CA CYS A 223 -3.10 17.89 0.36
C CYS A 223 -3.38 18.35 -1.07
N GLU A 224 -2.88 17.57 -2.02
CA GLU A 224 -3.02 17.78 -3.44
C GLU A 224 -3.66 16.57 -4.11
N VAL A 225 -4.59 16.81 -5.04
CA VAL A 225 -5.07 15.80 -5.98
C VAL A 225 -4.77 16.27 -7.40
N VAL A 226 -4.06 15.43 -8.15
CA VAL A 226 -3.78 15.63 -9.58
C VAL A 226 -4.65 14.67 -10.37
N MET A 227 -5.50 15.19 -11.25
CA MET A 227 -6.31 14.38 -12.14
C MET A 227 -5.71 14.36 -13.55
N MET A 228 -5.37 13.17 -14.03
CA MET A 228 -4.86 12.98 -15.39
C MET A 228 -6.02 12.92 -16.39
N VAL A 229 -5.89 13.67 -17.49
CA VAL A 229 -6.86 13.72 -18.58
C VAL A 229 -6.13 13.52 -19.90
N GLY A 230 -6.64 12.66 -20.77
CA GLY A 230 -6.00 12.34 -22.04
C GLY A 230 -6.46 11.00 -22.59
N LEU A 231 -6.31 10.82 -23.89
CA LEU A 231 -6.72 9.60 -24.59
C LEU A 231 -5.95 8.38 -24.08
N PRO A 232 -6.49 7.16 -24.19
CA PRO A 232 -5.71 5.94 -23.98
C PRO A 232 -4.41 6.00 -24.80
N GLY A 233 -3.29 5.53 -24.23
CA GLY A 233 -1.98 5.57 -24.92
C GLY A 233 -1.25 6.92 -24.92
N SER A 234 -1.91 8.05 -24.63
CA SER A 234 -1.29 9.40 -24.66
C SER A 234 -0.13 9.66 -23.68
N GLY A 235 0.27 8.70 -22.85
CA GLY A 235 1.37 8.87 -21.90
C GLY A 235 0.99 9.35 -20.49
N LYS A 236 -0.30 9.33 -20.11
CA LYS A 236 -0.77 9.72 -18.76
C LYS A 236 -0.03 9.01 -17.62
N SER A 237 0.05 7.68 -17.67
CA SER A 237 0.73 6.88 -16.65
C SER A 237 2.22 7.17 -16.58
N PHE A 238 2.85 7.40 -17.74
CA PHE A 238 4.26 7.79 -17.81
C PHE A 238 4.50 9.15 -17.14
N TRP A 239 3.64 10.14 -17.43
CA TRP A 239 3.69 11.44 -16.77
C TRP A 239 3.51 11.32 -15.27
N ALA A 240 2.51 10.57 -14.81
CA ALA A 240 2.23 10.37 -13.39
C ALA A 240 3.42 9.76 -12.65
N GLN A 241 3.99 8.68 -13.19
CA GLN A 241 5.16 8.02 -12.60
C GLN A 241 6.40 8.92 -12.61
N THR A 242 6.59 9.73 -13.66
CA THR A 242 7.70 10.68 -13.75
C THR A 242 7.56 11.79 -12.70
N HIS A 243 6.36 12.37 -12.58
CA HIS A 243 6.07 13.40 -11.59
C HIS A 243 6.31 12.92 -10.16
N MET A 244 5.96 11.66 -9.85
CA MET A 244 6.23 11.04 -8.54
C MET A 244 7.73 10.87 -8.25
N LYS A 245 8.54 10.55 -9.26
CA LYS A 245 10.00 10.42 -9.11
C LYS A 245 10.69 11.77 -8.91
N GLU A 246 10.18 12.81 -9.56
CA GLU A 246 10.69 14.19 -9.43
C GLU A 246 10.29 14.85 -8.11
N HIS A 247 9.20 14.39 -7.47
CA HIS A 247 8.66 14.94 -6.22
C HIS A 247 8.51 13.86 -5.14
N PRO A 248 9.60 13.22 -4.71
CA PRO A 248 9.55 12.13 -3.73
C PRO A 248 9.05 12.60 -2.35
N ASP A 249 9.25 13.88 -2.02
CA ASP A 249 8.77 14.55 -0.80
C ASP A 249 7.24 14.61 -0.70
N LYS A 250 6.56 14.60 -1.86
CA LYS A 250 5.10 14.66 -1.91
C LYS A 250 4.43 13.35 -1.55
N HIS A 251 5.13 12.22 -1.62
CA HIS A 251 4.58 10.90 -1.31
C HIS A 251 3.21 10.65 -1.97
N TYR A 252 3.09 10.96 -3.27
CA TYR A 252 1.87 10.75 -4.03
C TYR A 252 1.46 9.27 -4.01
N LYS A 253 0.15 9.02 -3.83
CA LYS A 253 -0.47 7.71 -4.03
C LYS A 253 -1.14 7.70 -5.40
N LEU A 254 -0.64 6.86 -6.31
CA LEU A 254 -1.20 6.69 -7.65
C LEU A 254 -2.46 5.82 -7.58
N LEU A 255 -3.56 6.33 -8.10
CA LEU A 255 -4.86 5.67 -8.15
C LEU A 255 -5.25 5.43 -9.61
N GLY A 256 -4.95 4.23 -10.09
CA GLY A 256 -5.29 3.77 -11.42
C GLY A 256 -5.68 2.30 -11.43
N THR A 257 -6.28 1.86 -12.54
CA THR A 257 -6.74 0.47 -12.68
C THR A 257 -5.55 -0.48 -12.71
N GLN A 258 -4.43 -0.06 -13.32
CA GLN A 258 -3.21 -0.87 -13.43
C GLN A 258 -2.57 -1.13 -12.06
N GLU A 259 -2.58 -0.15 -11.16
CA GLU A 259 -2.06 -0.28 -9.81
C GLU A 259 -2.86 -1.32 -9.03
N LEU A 260 -4.20 -1.31 -9.16
CA LEU A 260 -5.06 -2.30 -8.53
C LEU A 260 -4.91 -3.70 -9.12
N LEU A 261 -4.75 -3.82 -10.43
CA LEU A 261 -4.47 -5.11 -11.08
C LEU A 261 -3.14 -5.71 -10.57
N THR A 262 -2.12 -4.87 -10.38
CA THR A 262 -0.84 -5.30 -9.83
C THR A 262 -1.01 -5.80 -8.38
N CYS A 263 -1.90 -5.19 -7.60
CA CYS A 263 -2.25 -5.63 -6.25
C CYS A 263 -3.03 -6.95 -6.21
N MET A 264 -3.55 -7.46 -7.33
CA MET A 264 -4.26 -8.75 -7.35
C MET A 264 -3.31 -9.96 -7.47
N ILE A 265 -2.01 -9.73 -7.74
CA ILE A 265 -0.94 -10.75 -7.84
C ILE A 265 -1.45 -12.00 -8.59
N VAL A 266 -1.99 -11.80 -9.79
CA VAL A 266 -2.57 -12.87 -10.61
C VAL A 266 -1.48 -13.44 -11.51
N SER A 267 -1.21 -14.75 -11.39
CA SER A 267 -0.17 -15.46 -12.17
C SER A 267 -0.56 -15.76 -13.62
N THR A 268 -1.79 -15.46 -14.02
CA THR A 268 -2.38 -15.81 -15.32
C THR A 268 -3.16 -14.65 -15.95
N THR A 269 -3.52 -14.82 -17.23
CA THR A 269 -4.11 -13.85 -18.14
C THR A 269 -5.20 -12.99 -17.49
N LEU A 270 -5.10 -11.67 -17.65
CA LEU A 270 -6.11 -10.70 -17.21
C LEU A 270 -7.47 -11.05 -17.81
N SER A 271 -8.36 -11.64 -17.02
CA SER A 271 -9.74 -11.84 -17.45
C SER A 271 -10.48 -10.50 -17.44
N THR A 272 -11.48 -10.38 -18.31
CA THR A 272 -12.37 -9.21 -18.35
C THR A 272 -13.05 -8.96 -17.00
N LEU A 273 -13.33 -10.03 -16.25
CA LEU A 273 -13.89 -9.97 -14.90
C LEU A 273 -12.94 -9.30 -13.90
N VAL A 274 -11.66 -9.67 -13.91
CA VAL A 274 -10.64 -9.08 -13.02
C VAL A 274 -10.47 -7.59 -13.31
N LEU A 275 -10.47 -7.20 -14.59
CA LEU A 275 -10.43 -5.79 -15.00
C LEU A 275 -11.67 -5.01 -14.50
N GLN A 276 -12.85 -5.60 -14.63
CA GLN A 276 -14.09 -5.00 -14.16
C GLN A 276 -14.08 -4.81 -12.63
N GLN A 277 -13.63 -5.82 -11.88
CA GLN A 277 -13.46 -5.73 -10.43
C GLN A 277 -12.48 -4.62 -10.04
N ALA A 278 -11.33 -4.50 -10.71
CA ALA A 278 -10.37 -3.44 -10.46
C ALA A 278 -10.97 -2.04 -10.72
N CYS A 279 -11.72 -1.85 -11.79
CA CYS A 279 -12.40 -0.58 -12.10
C CYS A 279 -13.47 -0.21 -11.05
N GLN A 280 -14.26 -1.19 -10.59
CA GLN A 280 -15.24 -0.99 -9.52
C GLN A 280 -14.56 -0.62 -8.20
N CYS A 281 -13.50 -1.36 -7.83
CA CYS A 281 -12.70 -1.08 -6.64
C CYS A 281 -12.10 0.32 -6.69
N LEU A 282 -11.58 0.75 -7.83
CA LEU A 282 -11.00 2.08 -7.98
C LEU A 282 -12.00 3.21 -7.68
N THR A 283 -13.25 3.03 -8.07
CA THR A 283 -14.31 4.02 -7.81
C THR A 283 -14.56 4.18 -6.30
N GLU A 284 -14.57 3.08 -5.56
CA GLU A 284 -14.68 3.10 -4.10
C GLU A 284 -13.41 3.66 -3.44
N LEU A 285 -12.24 3.32 -3.97
CA LEU A 285 -10.95 3.79 -3.46
C LEU A 285 -10.79 5.30 -3.59
N ILE A 286 -11.27 5.90 -4.68
CA ILE A 286 -11.27 7.35 -4.88
C ILE A 286 -12.10 8.06 -3.81
N LYS A 287 -13.24 7.49 -3.40
CA LYS A 287 -14.07 8.07 -2.33
C LYS A 287 -13.33 8.05 -0.99
N ILE A 288 -12.59 6.98 -0.70
CA ILE A 288 -11.74 6.88 0.49
C ILE A 288 -10.60 7.91 0.41
N ALA A 289 -9.91 8.00 -0.73
CA ALA A 289 -8.84 8.97 -0.93
C ALA A 289 -9.31 10.42 -0.68
N ALA A 290 -10.53 10.76 -1.08
CA ALA A 290 -11.12 12.08 -0.81
C ALA A 290 -11.39 12.35 0.69
N GLN A 291 -11.50 11.30 1.50
CA GLN A 291 -11.72 11.38 2.93
C GLN A 291 -10.43 11.35 3.74
N THR A 292 -9.37 10.75 3.19
CA THR A 292 -8.08 10.55 3.85
C THR A 292 -7.07 11.65 3.48
N PRO A 293 -6.38 12.28 4.44
CA PRO A 293 -5.27 13.19 4.12
C PRO A 293 -4.14 12.46 3.37
N GLY A 294 -3.67 13.05 2.28
CA GLY A 294 -2.63 12.50 1.44
C GLY A 294 -2.57 13.19 0.09
N ASN A 295 -1.45 13.04 -0.62
CA ASN A 295 -1.35 13.52 -1.99
C ASN A 295 -1.72 12.38 -2.96
N TYR A 296 -2.56 12.65 -3.95
CA TYR A 296 -3.11 11.62 -4.84
C TYR A 296 -2.95 12.01 -6.31
N ILE A 297 -2.67 11.01 -7.15
CA ILE A 297 -2.75 11.15 -8.60
C ILE A 297 -3.83 10.20 -9.11
N LEU A 298 -4.84 10.70 -9.81
CA LEU A 298 -5.90 9.92 -10.43
C LEU A 298 -5.50 9.62 -11.88
N ASP A 299 -5.03 8.40 -12.14
CA ASP A 299 -4.65 7.94 -13.47
C ASP A 299 -5.72 7.00 -14.03
N GLN A 300 -6.70 7.61 -14.69
CA GLN A 300 -7.82 6.90 -15.31
C GLN A 300 -8.06 7.42 -16.72
N CYS A 301 -8.55 6.55 -17.59
CA CYS A 301 -9.10 6.93 -18.89
C CYS A 301 -10.51 7.54 -18.72
N ASN A 302 -10.59 8.73 -18.13
CA ASN A 302 -11.84 9.45 -17.94
C ASN A 302 -12.10 10.39 -19.12
N ILE A 303 -12.87 9.92 -20.10
CA ILE A 303 -13.19 10.69 -21.32
C ILE A 303 -14.40 11.62 -21.08
N LEU A 304 -15.27 11.30 -20.10
CA LEU A 304 -16.48 12.05 -19.78
C LEU A 304 -16.21 13.20 -18.81
N PHE A 305 -16.49 14.43 -19.24
CA PHE A 305 -16.33 15.64 -18.43
C PHE A 305 -17.13 15.61 -17.11
N SER A 306 -18.36 15.09 -17.14
CA SER A 306 -19.20 14.96 -15.93
C SER A 306 -18.56 14.06 -14.88
N ALA A 307 -17.94 12.95 -15.29
CA ALA A 307 -17.25 12.03 -14.40
C ALA A 307 -15.97 12.65 -13.80
N LEU A 308 -15.21 13.40 -14.61
CA LEU A 308 -14.05 14.17 -14.16
C LEU A 308 -14.45 15.20 -13.09
N HIS A 309 -15.50 15.98 -13.38
CA HIS A 309 -16.00 17.02 -12.48
C HIS A 309 -16.49 16.43 -11.16
N TYR A 310 -17.30 15.37 -11.20
CA TYR A 310 -17.77 14.67 -10.00
C TYR A 310 -16.61 14.19 -9.12
N LYS A 311 -15.59 13.55 -9.72
CA LYS A 311 -14.41 13.06 -8.97
C LYS A 311 -13.66 14.19 -8.29
N LEU A 312 -13.42 15.31 -8.97
CA LEU A 312 -12.76 16.47 -8.36
C LEU A 312 -13.59 17.09 -7.23
N GLN A 313 -14.93 17.10 -7.34
CA GLN A 313 -15.80 17.62 -6.29
C GLN A 313 -15.65 16.85 -4.98
N LEU A 314 -15.42 15.52 -5.03
CA LEU A 314 -15.19 14.70 -3.83
C LEU A 314 -14.01 15.21 -2.99
N PHE A 315 -12.94 15.70 -3.63
CA PHE A 315 -11.75 16.23 -2.97
C PHE A 315 -11.94 17.68 -2.49
N ALA A 316 -13.07 17.98 -1.85
CA ALA A 316 -13.30 19.26 -1.20
C ALA A 316 -12.26 19.52 -0.11
N GLY A 317 -11.67 20.72 -0.14
CA GLY A 317 -10.58 21.12 0.75
C GLY A 317 -9.17 20.78 0.26
N PHE A 318 -9.00 19.98 -0.79
CA PHE A 318 -7.69 19.71 -1.38
C PHE A 318 -7.30 20.80 -2.40
N ARG A 319 -5.99 20.95 -2.64
CA ARG A 319 -5.50 21.61 -3.85
C ARG A 319 -5.75 20.69 -5.06
N ARG A 320 -6.66 21.07 -5.94
CA ARG A 320 -7.05 20.29 -7.11
C ARG A 320 -6.27 20.78 -8.34
N ARG A 321 -5.62 19.87 -9.06
CA ARG A 321 -4.94 20.14 -10.33
C ARG A 321 -5.43 19.18 -11.40
N VAL A 322 -5.49 19.67 -12.64
CA VAL A 322 -5.82 18.86 -13.81
C VAL A 322 -4.66 18.94 -14.77
N VAL A 323 -4.14 17.79 -15.19
CA VAL A 323 -3.05 17.70 -16.15
C VAL A 323 -3.60 17.01 -17.40
N VAL A 324 -3.59 17.74 -18.51
CA VAL A 324 -4.03 17.25 -19.80
C VAL A 324 -2.81 16.79 -20.60
N VAL A 325 -2.75 15.50 -20.92
CA VAL A 325 -1.68 14.90 -21.69
C VAL A 325 -2.18 14.66 -23.10
N PHE A 326 -1.41 15.12 -24.08
CA PHE A 326 -1.70 14.93 -25.49
C PHE A 326 -0.62 14.06 -26.12
N PRO A 327 -0.99 13.19 -27.09
CA PRO A 327 0.00 12.51 -27.90
C PRO A 327 0.79 13.53 -28.75
N PRO A 328 2.02 13.18 -29.18
CA PRO A 328 2.82 13.98 -30.11
C PRO A 328 2.07 14.20 -31.44
N GLU A 329 2.42 15.27 -32.18
CA GLU A 329 1.63 15.80 -33.30
C GLU A 329 1.41 14.81 -34.46
N ASP A 330 2.38 13.92 -34.68
CA ASP A 330 2.36 12.86 -35.69
C ASP A 330 1.29 11.79 -35.44
N GLU A 331 0.95 11.52 -34.18
CA GLU A 331 -0.17 10.63 -33.81
C GLU A 331 -1.51 11.36 -33.80
N ARG A 332 -1.53 12.67 -33.50
CA ARG A 332 -2.76 13.47 -33.51
C ARG A 332 -3.42 13.48 -34.89
N GLU A 333 -2.66 13.64 -35.97
CA GLU A 333 -3.22 13.69 -37.34
C GLU A 333 -3.95 12.41 -37.77
N ARG A 334 -3.58 11.25 -37.19
CA ARG A 334 -4.27 9.97 -37.44
C ARG A 334 -5.61 9.88 -36.71
N GLU A 335 -5.70 10.44 -35.50
CA GLU A 335 -6.93 10.47 -34.68
C GLU A 335 -7.89 11.61 -35.05
N HIS A 336 -7.39 12.71 -35.62
CA HIS A 336 -8.20 13.84 -36.12
C HIS A 336 -9.25 13.42 -37.15
N LYS A 337 -9.04 12.31 -37.87
CA LYS A 337 -10.03 11.75 -38.80
C LYS A 337 -11.18 11.00 -38.14
N HIS A 338 -11.07 10.65 -36.85
CA HIS A 338 -12.00 9.69 -36.22
C HIS A 338 -12.83 10.23 -35.05
N GLN A 339 -12.49 11.33 -34.34
CA GLN A 339 -13.38 11.86 -33.27
C GLN A 339 -13.06 13.32 -32.82
N PRO A 340 -14.03 14.26 -32.85
CA PRO A 340 -13.81 15.69 -32.53
C PRO A 340 -14.14 16.10 -31.06
N TRP A 341 -14.04 15.20 -30.09
CA TRP A 341 -14.53 15.45 -28.71
C TRP A 341 -13.67 16.43 -27.89
N TRP A 342 -12.38 16.57 -28.22
CA TRP A 342 -11.44 17.46 -27.49
C TRP A 342 -11.80 18.95 -27.61
N MET A 343 -12.50 19.37 -28.68
CA MET A 343 -12.98 20.75 -28.83
C MET A 343 -14.00 21.16 -27.76
N MET A 344 -14.67 20.20 -27.10
CA MET A 344 -15.62 20.51 -26.01
C MET A 344 -14.94 20.73 -24.66
N LEU A 345 -13.76 20.15 -24.43
CA LEU A 345 -13.01 20.30 -23.16
C LEU A 345 -12.27 21.64 -23.07
N LEU A 346 -12.03 22.30 -24.20
CA LEU A 346 -11.27 23.55 -24.30
C LEU A 346 -12.13 24.79 -24.58
N ARG A 347 -13.47 24.66 -24.72
CA ARG A 347 -14.32 25.84 -24.87
C ARG A 347 -14.39 26.61 -23.55
N PRO A 348 -13.93 27.87 -23.49
CA PRO A 348 -14.27 28.75 -22.38
C PRO A 348 -15.80 28.83 -22.28
N VAL A 349 -16.35 28.79 -21.07
CA VAL A 349 -17.75 29.15 -20.85
C VAL A 349 -17.88 30.65 -21.13
N SER A 350 -18.09 31.02 -22.39
CA SER A 350 -18.45 32.38 -22.77
C SER A 350 -19.98 32.52 -22.80
N GLY A 351 -20.47 33.36 -21.90
CA GLY A 351 -21.75 34.06 -22.04
C GLY A 351 -22.94 33.47 -21.28
N LYS A 352 -23.45 34.22 -20.29
CA LYS A 352 -24.54 35.18 -20.54
C LYS A 352 -24.86 35.99 -19.28
N GLU A 353 -24.74 37.31 -19.42
CA GLU A 353 -25.46 38.30 -18.60
C GLU A 353 -26.96 37.96 -18.64
N ALA A 354 -27.56 37.78 -17.47
CA ALA A 354 -29.00 37.85 -17.32
C ALA A 354 -29.37 39.33 -17.09
N ARG A 355 -29.82 40.01 -18.15
CA ARG A 355 -30.66 41.20 -18.01
C ARG A 355 -32.07 40.71 -17.66
N SER A 356 -32.57 41.12 -16.49
CA SER A 356 -33.99 41.04 -16.15
C SER A 356 -34.72 42.28 -16.67
N PRO A 357 -35.90 42.15 -17.31
CA PRO A 357 -36.88 43.21 -17.31
C PRO A 357 -37.98 42.94 -16.26
N ILE A 358 -38.17 43.96 -15.42
CA ILE A 358 -39.25 44.23 -14.45
C ILE A 358 -39.18 43.45 -13.14
#